data_AF-A0A2T2PDB5-F1
#
_entry.id   AF-A0A2T2PDB5-F1
#
_cell.length_a   1.000
_cell.length_b   1.000
_cell.length_c   1.000
_cell.angle_alpha   90.00
_cell.angle_beta   90.00
_cell.angle_gamma   90.00
#
_symmetry.space_group_name_H-M   'P 1'
#
loop_
_entity.id
_entity.type
_entity.pdbx_description
1 polymer ?
#
loop_
_entity_poly.entity_id
_entity_poly.type
_entity_poly.pdbx_seq_one_letter_code
_entity_poly.pdbx_strand_id
1 'polypeptide(L)'
;MFCKYSIVGLTIATSLFATIVYRLKFHSLAKVPGPRLNVISWHTHKGKSHEFLPALHERYGRAVRIAHDKVLVRSEEAARVGGVGSPFVQNFWYQGAAHTASKSEGENMFDLFIEMNKDRYRLQRRAIGPAYSMFAMEKHKNLVEGAVEDLIARVETGGILR
;
A
#
# COMPACT_ATOMS: atom_id res chain seq x y z
N MET A 1 -7.17 43.97 -0.51
CA MET A 1 -7.25 42.51 -0.79
C MET A 1 -5.88 41.88 -1.00
N PHE A 2 -4.99 42.46 -1.82
CA PHE A 2 -3.63 41.97 -2.11
C PHE A 2 -2.72 41.73 -0.89
N CYS A 3 -2.76 42.60 0.12
CA CYS A 3 -1.94 42.44 1.33
C CYS A 3 -2.27 41.16 2.13
N LYS A 4 -3.56 40.76 2.17
CA LYS A 4 -4.00 39.53 2.85
C LYS A 4 -3.46 38.28 2.16
N TYR A 5 -3.47 38.25 0.82
CA TYR A 5 -2.91 37.14 0.04
C TYR A 5 -1.39 37.03 0.15
N SER A 6 -0.69 38.16 0.27
CA SER A 6 0.76 38.19 0.46
C SER A 6 1.18 37.66 1.84
N ILE A 7 0.45 38.02 2.90
CA ILE A 7 0.67 37.50 4.26
C ILE A 7 0.40 35.99 4.31
N VAL A 8 -0.69 35.52 3.68
CA VAL A 8 -1.02 34.09 3.62
C VAL A 8 0.04 33.31 2.83
N GLY A 9 0.54 33.86 1.71
CA GLY A 9 1.61 33.22 0.96
C GLY A 9 2.90 33.08 1.78
N LEU A 10 3.27 34.12 2.52
CA LEU A 10 4.47 34.12 3.37
C LEU A 10 4.36 33.12 4.53
N THR A 11 3.19 33.02 5.18
CA THR A 11 2.99 32.07 6.28
C THR A 11 3.05 30.62 5.78
N ILE A 12 2.45 30.32 4.62
CA ILE A 12 2.53 29.00 3.99
C ILE A 12 3.99 28.65 3.65
N ALA A 13 4.71 29.56 3.00
CA ALA A 13 6.11 29.34 2.63
C ALA A 13 7.00 29.07 3.84
N THR A 14 6.84 29.87 4.91
CA THR A 14 7.59 29.71 6.16
C THR A 14 7.27 28.37 6.84
N SER A 15 5.99 27.99 6.88
CA SER A 15 5.54 26.72 7.45
C SER A 15 6.10 25.50 6.68
N LEU A 16 6.08 25.55 5.35
CA LEU A 16 6.66 24.51 4.50
C LEU A 16 8.18 24.39 4.71
N PHE A 17 8.89 25.52 4.76
CA PHE A 17 10.32 25.53 5.01
C PHE A 17 10.66 24.94 6.39
N ALA A 18 9.97 25.37 7.45
CA ALA A 18 10.13 24.83 8.79
C ALA A 18 9.88 23.32 8.83
N THR A 19 8.84 22.85 8.14
CA THR A 19 8.50 21.42 8.04
C THR A 19 9.60 20.60 7.35
N ILE A 20 10.18 21.13 6.26
CA ILE A 20 11.27 20.47 5.53
C ILE A 20 12.51 20.35 6.42
N VAL A 21 12.92 21.44 7.08
CA VAL A 21 14.07 21.46 7.99
C VAL A 21 13.85 20.47 9.14
N TYR A 22 12.65 20.46 9.74
CA TYR A 22 12.28 19.51 10.78
C TYR A 22 12.42 18.06 10.32
N ARG A 23 11.83 17.71 9.17
CA ARG A 23 11.86 16.34 8.62
C ARG A 23 13.26 15.83 8.30
N LEU A 24 14.16 16.74 7.88
CA LEU A 24 15.53 16.40 7.51
C LEU A 24 16.49 16.32 8.69
N LYS A 25 16.29 17.12 9.74
CA LYS A 25 17.27 17.27 10.83
C LYS A 25 16.79 16.77 12.19
N PHE A 26 15.53 17.00 12.53
CA PHE A 26 15.00 16.82 13.89
C PHE A 26 14.05 15.62 14.02
N HIS A 27 13.53 15.11 12.90
CA HIS A 27 12.70 13.92 12.89
C HIS A 27 13.46 12.69 13.43
N SER A 28 12.80 11.83 14.20
CA SER A 28 13.41 10.61 14.77
C SER A 28 14.09 9.73 13.71
N LEU A 29 13.47 9.63 12.53
CA LEU A 29 13.99 8.89 11.37
C LEU A 29 15.09 9.62 10.58
N ALA A 30 15.53 10.82 10.98
CA ALA A 30 16.57 11.57 10.25
C ALA A 30 17.92 10.84 10.20
N LYS A 31 18.18 9.92 11.14
CA LYS A 31 19.38 9.07 11.20
C LYS A 31 19.33 7.90 10.20
N VAL A 32 18.15 7.56 9.69
CA VAL A 32 17.97 6.44 8.77
C VAL A 32 18.39 6.90 7.35
N PRO A 33 19.31 6.20 6.69
CA PRO A 33 19.79 6.58 5.37
C PRO A 33 18.69 6.44 4.31
N GLY A 34 18.71 7.27 3.26
CA GLY A 34 17.76 7.16 2.15
C GLY A 34 17.78 8.34 1.19
N PRO A 35 16.99 8.30 0.11
CA PRO A 35 16.91 9.40 -0.86
C PRO A 35 16.34 10.67 -0.21
N ARG A 36 17.08 11.78 -0.28
CA ARG A 36 16.69 13.05 0.37
C ARG A 36 15.37 13.61 -0.14
N LEU A 37 15.07 13.44 -1.44
CA LEU A 37 13.80 13.90 -2.02
C LEU A 37 12.60 13.14 -1.43
N ASN A 38 12.79 11.85 -1.14
CA ASN A 38 11.74 11.00 -0.61
C ASN A 38 11.41 11.29 0.87
N VAL A 39 12.31 11.99 1.57
CA VAL A 39 12.06 12.49 2.93
C VAL A 39 11.00 13.59 2.95
N ILE A 40 10.83 14.32 1.84
CA ILE A 40 9.88 15.43 1.72
C ILE A 40 8.54 14.90 1.20
N SER A 41 8.55 14.11 0.14
CA SER A 41 7.35 13.51 -0.46
C SER A 41 7.60 12.09 -0.94
N TRP A 42 6.61 11.22 -0.75
CA TRP A 42 6.64 9.87 -1.29
C TRP A 42 6.57 9.91 -2.82
N HIS A 43 7.64 9.49 -3.48
CA HIS A 43 7.63 9.30 -4.93
C HIS A 43 7.28 7.85 -5.24
N THR A 44 6.08 7.62 -5.77
CA THR A 44 5.73 6.36 -6.44
C THR A 44 6.47 6.30 -7.77
N HIS A 45 7.48 5.43 -7.87
CA HIS A 45 8.17 5.20 -9.13
C HIS A 45 7.23 4.45 -10.09
N LYS A 46 6.80 5.12 -11.17
CA LYS A 46 5.92 4.68 -12.28
C LYS A 46 5.96 3.17 -12.60
N GLY A 47 5.36 2.33 -11.76
CA GLY A 47 5.34 0.86 -11.90
C GLY A 47 6.68 0.12 -11.64
N LYS A 48 7.80 0.82 -11.42
CA LYS A 48 9.14 0.22 -11.30
C LYS A 48 9.60 -0.01 -9.85
N SER A 49 8.67 -0.08 -8.90
CA SER A 49 9.00 -0.30 -7.49
C SER A 49 9.81 -1.59 -7.25
N HIS A 50 9.60 -2.62 -8.08
CA HIS A 50 10.31 -3.89 -7.98
C HIS A 50 11.80 -3.78 -8.35
N GLU A 51 12.21 -2.82 -9.18
CA GLU A 51 13.62 -2.51 -9.45
C GLU A 51 14.16 -1.51 -8.41
N PHE A 52 13.37 -0.48 -8.13
CA PHE A 52 13.80 0.66 -7.32
C PHE A 52 14.00 0.31 -5.84
N LEU A 53 13.06 -0.41 -5.22
CA LEU A 53 13.12 -0.72 -3.78
C LEU A 53 14.31 -1.64 -3.43
N PRO A 54 14.64 -2.68 -4.23
CA PRO A 54 15.87 -3.44 -4.02
C PRO A 54 17.14 -2.61 -4.18
N ALA A 55 17.22 -1.77 -5.23
CA ALA A 55 18.37 -0.92 -5.49
C ALA A 55 18.63 0.09 -4.34
N LEU A 56 17.57 0.57 -3.69
CA LEU A 56 17.71 1.41 -2.50
C LEU A 56 18.45 0.70 -1.37
N HIS A 57 18.13 -0.56 -1.12
CA HIS A 57 18.78 -1.32 -0.07
C HIS A 57 20.22 -1.72 -0.43
N GLU A 58 20.54 -1.90 -1.72
CA GLU A 58 21.93 -2.06 -2.16
C GLU A 58 22.76 -0.81 -1.87
N ARG A 59 22.16 0.37 -2.06
CA ARG A 59 22.84 1.66 -1.87
C ARG A 59 22.91 2.12 -0.41
N TYR A 60 21.84 1.92 0.36
CA TYR A 60 21.66 2.51 1.70
C TYR A 60 21.66 1.47 2.82
N GLY A 61 21.67 0.17 2.50
CA GLY A 61 21.73 -0.92 3.46
C GLY A 61 20.37 -1.45 3.89
N ARG A 62 20.31 -2.13 5.04
CA ARG A 62 19.15 -2.93 5.48
C ARG A 62 17.93 -2.13 5.88
N ALA A 63 18.08 -0.87 6.27
CA ALA A 63 16.97 0.02 6.63
C ALA A 63 17.09 1.33 5.84
N VAL A 64 16.08 1.64 5.04
CA VAL A 64 16.09 2.80 4.14
C VAL A 64 14.88 3.68 4.38
N ARG A 65 15.11 4.96 4.63
CA ARG A 65 14.03 5.94 4.75
C ARG A 65 13.48 6.24 3.35
N ILE A 66 12.22 5.89 3.16
CA ILE A 66 11.53 5.98 1.87
C ILE A 66 10.41 7.04 1.88
N ALA A 67 9.97 7.49 3.06
CA ALA A 67 9.08 8.65 3.22
C ALA A 67 9.51 9.50 4.43
N HIS A 68 8.77 10.58 4.70
CA HIS A 68 8.94 11.35 5.93
C HIS A 68 8.81 10.48 7.20
N ASP A 69 7.87 9.54 7.20
CA ASP A 69 7.45 8.69 8.32
C ASP A 69 7.57 7.17 8.02
N LYS A 70 8.15 6.77 6.88
CA LYS A 70 8.24 5.36 6.45
C LYS A 70 9.67 4.92 6.23
N VAL A 71 9.95 3.69 6.68
CA VAL A 71 11.22 2.99 6.50
C VAL A 71 10.95 1.66 5.83
N LEU A 72 11.73 1.38 4.78
CA LEU A 72 11.81 0.09 4.13
C LEU A 72 12.87 -0.75 4.83
N VAL A 73 12.52 -1.96 5.26
CA VAL A 73 13.40 -2.83 6.05
C VAL A 73 13.59 -4.16 5.34
N ARG A 74 14.85 -4.58 5.17
CA ARG A 74 15.26 -5.87 4.63
C ARG A 74 15.78 -6.76 5.76
N SER A 75 14.86 -7.47 6.40
CA SER A 75 15.14 -8.42 7.48
C SER A 75 14.08 -9.51 7.52
N GLU A 76 14.49 -10.73 7.91
CA GLU A 76 13.56 -11.86 8.06
C GLU A 76 12.62 -11.62 9.24
N GLU A 77 13.13 -11.06 10.34
CA GLU A 77 12.36 -10.67 11.51
C GLU A 77 11.28 -9.66 11.15
N ALA A 78 11.63 -8.66 10.32
CA ALA A 78 10.68 -7.68 9.81
C ALA A 78 9.62 -8.29 8.87
N ALA A 79 9.96 -9.36 8.12
CA ALA A 79 8.97 -10.08 7.32
C ALA A 79 7.95 -10.84 8.19
N ARG A 80 8.40 -11.41 9.32
CA ARG A 80 7.52 -12.10 10.28
C ARG A 80 6.51 -11.16 10.94
N VAL A 81 6.80 -9.86 11.03
CA VAL A 81 5.87 -8.83 11.51
C VAL A 81 4.60 -8.75 10.65
N GLY A 82 4.66 -9.05 9.36
CA GLY A 82 3.47 -9.13 8.50
C GLY A 82 2.77 -10.49 8.51
N GLY A 83 3.30 -11.46 9.27
CA GLY A 83 2.89 -12.86 9.23
C GLY A 83 1.54 -13.15 9.89
N VAL A 84 1.09 -14.40 9.71
CA VAL A 84 -0.14 -14.92 10.34
C VAL A 84 -0.01 -14.85 11.86
N GLY A 85 -1.05 -14.35 12.52
CA GLY A 85 -1.08 -14.20 13.99
C GLY A 85 -0.33 -12.98 14.52
N SER A 86 0.31 -12.18 13.65
CA SER A 86 0.96 -10.94 14.07
C SER A 86 -0.04 -9.94 14.65
N PRO A 87 0.30 -9.23 15.75
CA PRO A 87 -0.54 -8.17 16.32
C PRO A 87 -0.54 -6.89 15.46
N PHE A 88 0.33 -6.79 14.47
CA PHE A 88 0.43 -5.60 13.63
C PHE A 88 -0.80 -5.46 12.72
N VAL A 89 -1.29 -4.23 12.64
CA VAL A 89 -2.39 -3.82 11.77
C VAL A 89 -1.85 -3.25 10.47
N GLN A 90 -2.66 -3.32 9.42
CA GLN A 90 -2.33 -2.66 8.16
C GLN A 90 -2.27 -1.13 8.34
N ASN A 91 -1.54 -0.46 7.45
CA ASN A 91 -1.47 1.00 7.43
C ASN A 91 -2.80 1.60 6.93
N PHE A 92 -3.19 2.77 7.44
CA PHE A 92 -4.34 3.55 6.96
C PHE A 92 -4.37 3.74 5.44
N TRP A 93 -3.22 3.71 4.76
CA TRP A 93 -3.12 3.79 3.31
C TRP A 93 -4.08 2.82 2.58
N TYR A 94 -4.29 1.63 3.13
CA TYR A 94 -5.21 0.63 2.56
C TYR A 94 -6.69 1.07 2.59
N GLN A 95 -7.08 2.00 3.48
CA GLN A 95 -8.42 2.59 3.46
C GLN A 95 -8.68 3.42 2.19
N GLY A 96 -7.63 3.88 1.50
CA GLY A 96 -7.76 4.53 0.20
C GLY A 96 -8.38 3.61 -0.85
N ALA A 97 -8.07 2.31 -0.76
CA ALA A 97 -8.57 1.25 -1.63
C ALA A 97 -9.89 0.63 -1.15
N ALA A 98 -10.47 1.12 -0.06
CA ALA A 98 -11.76 0.67 0.43
C ALA A 98 -12.84 0.84 -0.65
N HIS A 99 -13.64 -0.21 -0.84
CA HIS A 99 -14.81 -0.14 -1.70
C HIS A 99 -15.76 0.97 -1.22
N THR A 100 -16.45 1.65 -2.13
CA THR A 100 -17.35 2.77 -1.78
C THR A 100 -18.40 2.34 -0.75
N ALA A 101 -18.93 1.11 -0.87
CA ALA A 101 -19.86 0.53 0.10
C ALA A 101 -19.23 0.34 1.50
N SER A 102 -17.97 -0.05 1.57
CA SER A 102 -17.25 -0.16 2.86
C SER A 102 -17.05 1.19 3.52
N LYS A 103 -16.93 2.28 2.74
CA LYS A 103 -16.85 3.65 3.28
C LYS A 103 -18.20 4.17 3.77
N SER A 104 -19.32 3.76 3.16
CA SER A 104 -20.67 4.23 3.52
C SER A 104 -21.31 3.43 4.63
N GLU A 105 -21.17 2.09 4.61
CA GLU A 105 -21.76 1.21 5.63
C GLU A 105 -20.83 0.96 6.82
N GLY A 106 -19.58 1.41 6.71
CA GLY A 106 -18.59 1.41 7.77
C GLY A 106 -18.40 0.03 8.39
N GLU A 107 -18.62 -0.05 9.69
CA GLU A 107 -18.37 -1.26 10.48
C GLU A 107 -19.28 -2.45 10.14
N ASN A 108 -20.39 -2.27 9.42
CA ASN A 108 -21.33 -3.35 9.13
C ASN A 108 -20.96 -4.17 7.88
N MET A 109 -20.01 -3.70 7.08
CA MET A 109 -19.63 -4.37 5.83
C MET A 109 -18.51 -5.40 6.04
N PHE A 110 -18.65 -6.56 5.38
CA PHE A 110 -17.59 -7.54 5.28
C PHE A 110 -16.54 -7.06 4.28
N ASP A 111 -15.40 -6.58 4.77
CA ASP A 111 -14.27 -6.17 3.93
C ASP A 111 -12.94 -6.63 4.54
N LEU A 112 -12.49 -7.80 4.12
CA LEU A 112 -11.24 -8.39 4.61
C LEU A 112 -10.00 -7.54 4.26
N PHE A 113 -10.05 -6.77 3.16
CA PHE A 113 -8.87 -6.13 2.62
C PHE A 113 -8.47 -4.87 3.40
N ILE A 114 -9.46 -4.15 3.96
CA ILE A 114 -9.22 -2.90 4.70
C ILE A 114 -9.45 -3.01 6.21
N GLU A 115 -9.91 -4.16 6.70
CA GLU A 115 -10.25 -4.38 8.10
C GLU A 115 -9.02 -4.16 9.01
N MET A 116 -9.07 -3.12 9.84
CA MET A 116 -8.00 -2.78 10.78
C MET A 116 -8.21 -3.43 12.15
N ASN A 117 -9.43 -3.88 12.47
CA ASN A 117 -9.70 -4.63 13.69
C ASN A 117 -9.28 -6.10 13.52
N LYS A 118 -8.25 -6.52 14.27
CA LYS A 118 -7.66 -7.87 14.13
C LYS A 118 -8.61 -9.00 14.48
N ASP A 119 -9.49 -8.82 15.46
CA ASP A 119 -10.43 -9.88 15.85
C ASP A 119 -11.53 -10.06 14.81
N ARG A 120 -12.03 -8.95 14.25
CA ARG A 120 -12.94 -8.98 13.11
C ARG A 120 -12.29 -9.59 11.88
N TYR A 121 -11.06 -9.17 11.55
CA TYR A 121 -10.28 -9.73 10.45
C TYR A 121 -10.11 -11.26 10.60
N ARG A 122 -9.83 -11.74 11.82
CA ARG A 122 -9.72 -13.18 12.11
C ARG A 122 -11.03 -13.92 11.85
N LEU A 123 -12.16 -13.36 12.29
CA LEU A 123 -13.48 -13.94 12.04
C LEU A 123 -13.81 -13.97 10.54
N GLN A 124 -13.59 -12.86 9.85
CA GLN A 124 -13.83 -12.74 8.41
C GLN A 124 -12.95 -13.72 7.62
N ARG A 125 -11.66 -13.81 7.96
CA ARG A 125 -10.73 -14.74 7.31
C ARG A 125 -11.09 -16.20 7.57
N ARG A 126 -11.57 -16.52 8.77
CA ARG A 126 -12.08 -17.86 9.11
C ARG A 126 -13.33 -18.21 8.32
N ALA A 127 -14.23 -17.25 8.12
CA ALA A 127 -15.46 -17.45 7.36
C ALA A 127 -15.20 -17.72 5.87
N ILE A 128 -14.27 -16.96 5.26
CA ILE A 128 -13.99 -17.08 3.81
C ILE A 128 -12.93 -18.13 3.47
N GLY A 129 -12.07 -18.51 4.42
CA GLY A 129 -10.97 -19.45 4.20
C GLY A 129 -11.35 -20.75 3.48
N PRO A 130 -12.46 -21.43 3.86
CA PRO A 130 -12.90 -22.66 3.19
C PRO A 130 -13.21 -22.49 1.69
N ALA A 131 -13.68 -21.31 1.27
CA ALA A 131 -13.95 -21.02 -0.15
C ALA A 131 -12.67 -21.01 -1.01
N TYR A 132 -11.51 -20.78 -0.37
CA TYR A 132 -10.18 -20.84 -1.00
C TYR A 132 -9.41 -22.13 -0.69
N SER A 133 -10.09 -23.18 -0.20
CA SER A 133 -9.48 -24.49 0.01
C SER A 133 -9.16 -25.18 -1.32
N MET A 134 -8.20 -26.11 -1.33
CA MET A 134 -7.84 -26.88 -2.53
C MET A 134 -9.06 -27.57 -3.15
N PHE A 135 -9.93 -28.16 -2.32
CA PHE A 135 -11.17 -28.80 -2.76
C PHE A 135 -12.14 -27.80 -3.42
N ALA A 136 -12.32 -26.62 -2.83
CA ALA A 136 -13.16 -25.59 -3.42
C ALA A 136 -12.57 -25.06 -4.74
N MET A 137 -11.26 -24.86 -4.81
CA MET A 137 -10.57 -24.44 -6.03
C MET A 137 -10.72 -25.48 -7.15
N GLU A 138 -10.61 -26.77 -6.83
CA GLU A 138 -10.82 -27.86 -7.79
C GLU A 138 -12.24 -27.87 -8.35
N LYS A 139 -13.25 -27.64 -7.51
CA LYS A 139 -14.65 -27.49 -7.96
C LYS A 139 -14.83 -26.34 -8.97
N HIS A 140 -14.03 -25.29 -8.86
CA HIS A 140 -14.09 -24.13 -9.76
C HIS A 140 -13.19 -24.27 -11.00
N LYS A 141 -12.36 -25.31 -11.08
CA LYS A 141 -11.40 -25.53 -12.18
C LYS A 141 -12.07 -25.45 -13.55
N ASN A 142 -13.13 -26.24 -13.76
CA ASN A 142 -13.82 -26.31 -15.06
C ASN A 142 -14.42 -24.96 -15.50
N LEU A 143 -14.84 -24.13 -14.55
CA LEU A 143 -15.37 -22.79 -14.86
C LEU A 143 -14.27 -21.86 -15.36
N VAL A 144 -13.09 -21.95 -14.74
CA VAL A 144 -11.93 -21.15 -15.14
C VAL A 144 -11.40 -21.63 -16.50
N GLU A 145 -11.29 -22.95 -16.70
CA GLU A 145 -10.84 -23.54 -17.96
C GLU A 145 -11.77 -23.14 -19.11
N GLY A 146 -13.09 -23.25 -18.94
CA GLY A 146 -14.04 -22.80 -19.96
C GLY A 146 -13.93 -21.31 -20.27
N ALA A 147 -13.78 -20.45 -19.26
CA ALA A 147 -13.59 -19.01 -19.48
C ALA A 147 -12.28 -18.67 -20.21
N VAL A 148 -11.22 -19.46 -19.98
CA VAL A 148 -9.93 -19.30 -20.67
C VAL A 148 -10.03 -19.77 -22.11
N GLU A 149 -10.68 -20.91 -22.37
CA GLU A 149 -10.94 -21.43 -23.72
C GLU A 149 -11.76 -20.43 -24.54
N ASP A 150 -12.83 -19.87 -23.96
CA ASP A 150 -13.64 -18.82 -24.58
C ASP A 150 -12.82 -17.58 -24.91
N LEU A 151 -11.92 -17.17 -24.01
CA LEU A 151 -11.03 -16.03 -24.23
C LEU A 151 -10.07 -16.30 -25.39
N ILE A 152 -9.45 -17.48 -25.44
CA ILE A 152 -8.55 -17.89 -26.52
C ILE A 152 -9.28 -17.87 -27.86
N ALA A 153 -10.46 -18.47 -27.94
CA ALA A 153 -11.27 -18.48 -29.16
C ALA A 153 -11.61 -17.06 -29.65
N ARG A 154 -11.91 -16.12 -28.74
CA ARG A 154 -12.17 -14.71 -29.08
C ARG A 154 -10.93 -13.97 -29.57
N VAL A 155 -9.76 -14.26 -28.99
CA VAL A 155 -8.49 -13.69 -29.45
C VAL A 155 -8.17 -14.19 -30.86
N GLU A 156 -8.30 -15.49 -31.11
CA GLU A 156 -8.00 -16.11 -32.40
C GLU A 156 -8.95 -15.66 -33.53
N THR A 157 -10.22 -15.43 -33.20
CA THR A 157 -11.23 -14.91 -34.14
C THR A 157 -11.15 -13.39 -34.35
N GLY A 158 -10.24 -12.69 -33.66
CA GLY A 158 -10.05 -11.24 -33.76
C GLY A 158 -11.13 -10.40 -33.09
N GLY A 159 -12.01 -11.01 -32.28
CA GLY A 159 -13.18 -10.37 -31.67
C GLY A 159 -12.90 -9.40 -30.52
N ILE A 160 -11.65 -9.31 -30.03
CA ILE A 160 -11.27 -8.41 -28.92
C ILE A 160 -10.73 -7.06 -29.43
N LEU A 161 -10.37 -6.96 -30.72
CA LEU A 161 -9.78 -5.75 -31.33
C LEU A 161 -10.77 -4.93 -32.18
N ARG A 162 -12.08 -5.15 -32.03
CA ARG A 162 -13.14 -4.30 -32.63
C ARG A 162 -13.94 -3.58 -31.58
#